data_AF-A0A6I4HUR7-F1
#
_entry.id   AF-A0A6I4HUR7-F1
#
_cell.length_a   1.000
_cell.length_b   1.000
_cell.length_c   1.000
_cell.angle_alpha   90.00
_cell.angle_beta   90.00
_cell.angle_gamma   90.00
#
_symmetry.space_group_name_H-M   'P 1'
#
loop_
_entity.id
_entity.type
_entity.pdbx_description
1 polymer ?
#
loop_
_entity_poly.entity_id
_entity_poly.type
_entity_poly.pdbx_seq_one_letter_code
_entity_poly.pdbx_strand_id
1 'polypeptide(L)' 'MTKQKKQYILKPGKHQFIPGSPAVHHNGNISDEEAEWYIKKLPHIRLLFKKIPANADVL' A
#
# COMPACT_ATOMS: atom_id res chain seq x y z
N MET A 1 -2.39 -7.47 -21.88
CA MET A 1 -2.67 -7.54 -20.42
C MET A 1 -3.07 -6.14 -19.96
N THR A 2 -4.36 -5.89 -19.80
CA THR A 2 -4.87 -4.61 -19.28
C THR A 2 -4.36 -4.45 -17.85
N LYS A 3 -3.37 -3.57 -17.65
CA LYS A 3 -3.00 -3.08 -16.31
C LYS A 3 -4.27 -2.50 -15.70
N GLN A 4 -4.94 -3.24 -14.83
CA GLN A 4 -5.89 -2.62 -13.91
C GLN A 4 -5.16 -1.44 -13.26
N LYS A 5 -5.82 -0.28 -13.29
CA LYS A 5 -5.22 1.01 -12.96
C LYS A 5 -4.99 1.06 -11.45
N LYS A 6 -3.87 0.48 -11.00
CA LYS A 6 -3.52 0.36 -9.59
C LYS A 6 -3.70 1.69 -8.86
N GLN A 7 -4.52 1.70 -7.84
CA GLN A 7 -4.92 2.91 -7.13
C GLN A 7 -3.96 3.26 -6.00
N TYR A 8 -3.48 2.24 -5.28
CA TYR A 8 -2.52 2.38 -4.20
C TYR A 8 -1.10 2.16 -4.72
N ILE A 9 -0.28 3.21 -4.67
CA ILE A 9 1.08 3.19 -5.20
C ILE A 9 2.05 3.43 -4.05
N LEU A 10 2.86 2.42 -3.72
CA LEU A 10 4.00 2.53 -2.81
C LEU A 10 5.12 3.38 -3.43
N LYS A 11 5.91 4.01 -2.56
CA LYS A 11 7.20 4.59 -2.94
C LYS A 11 8.11 3.50 -3.56
N PRO A 12 9.11 3.86 -4.38
CA PRO A 12 10.08 2.89 -4.89
C PRO A 12 10.77 2.12 -3.74
N GLY A 13 11.18 0.88 -4.02
CA GLY A 13 11.83 0.00 -3.05
C GLY A 13 10.88 -1.00 -2.38
N LYS A 14 11.44 -1.79 -1.46
CA LYS A 14 10.68 -2.72 -0.61
C LYS A 14 10.42 -2.06 0.73
N HIS A 15 9.22 -2.27 1.25
CA HIS A 15 8.71 -1.63 2.46
C HIS A 15 8.38 -2.67 3.52
N GLN A 16 8.69 -2.33 4.76
CA GLN A 16 8.23 -3.03 5.95
C GLN A 16 6.93 -2.37 6.41
N PHE A 17 5.87 -3.14 6.53
CA PHE A 17 4.60 -2.64 7.06
C PHE A 17 4.46 -2.88 8.55
N ILE A 18 4.90 -4.06 9.02
CA ILE A 18 4.86 -4.48 10.41
C ILE A 18 6.25 -4.34 11.02
N PRO A 19 6.42 -3.59 12.12
CA PRO A 19 7.69 -3.50 12.84
C PRO A 19 8.24 -4.89 13.18
N GLY A 20 9.55 -5.09 12.96
CA GLY A 20 10.21 -6.38 13.19
C GLY A 20 10.04 -7.42 12.07
N SER A 21 9.22 -7.17 11.05
CA SER A 21 9.09 -8.07 9.88
C SER A 21 10.00 -7.67 8.71
N PRO A 22 10.32 -8.58 7.77
CA PRO A 22 11.11 -8.24 6.59
C PRO A 22 10.43 -7.18 5.69
N ALA A 23 11.22 -6.31 5.05
CA ALA A 23 10.73 -5.38 4.04
C ALA A 23 10.50 -6.11 2.71
N VAL A 24 9.30 -6.63 2.48
CA VAL A 24 8.93 -7.42 1.29
C VAL A 24 7.87 -6.76 0.40
N HIS A 25 7.15 -5.76 0.91
CA HIS A 25 6.05 -5.16 0.19
C HIS A 25 6.54 -4.14 -0.84
N HIS A 26 6.07 -4.26 -2.08
CA HIS A 26 6.38 -3.33 -3.16
C HIS A 26 5.26 -3.33 -4.19
N ASN A 27 5.28 -2.37 -5.13
CA ASN A 27 4.19 -2.20 -6.10
C ASN A 27 3.88 -3.42 -6.97
N GLY A 28 4.83 -4.31 -7.21
CA GLY A 28 4.60 -5.53 -8.00
C GLY A 28 4.01 -6.71 -7.22
N ASN A 29 3.86 -6.62 -5.90
CA ASN A 29 3.47 -7.75 -5.03
C ASN A 29 2.43 -7.36 -3.98
N ILE A 30 1.77 -6.22 -4.14
CA ILE A 30 0.64 -5.85 -3.28
C ILE A 30 -0.51 -5.42 -4.15
N SER A 31 -1.68 -5.99 -3.93
CA SER A 31 -2.92 -5.59 -4.57
C SER A 31 -3.50 -4.31 -3.94
N ASP A 32 -4.47 -3.69 -4.61
CA ASP A 32 -5.17 -2.53 -4.04
C ASP A 32 -6.00 -2.91 -2.79
N GLU A 33 -6.58 -4.12 -2.78
CA GLU A 33 -7.35 -4.65 -1.64
C GLU A 33 -6.47 -4.86 -0.41
N GLU A 34 -5.29 -5.48 -0.57
CA GLU A 34 -4.32 -5.64 0.51
C GLU A 34 -3.83 -4.27 1.01
N ALA A 35 -3.50 -3.36 0.10
CA ALA A 35 -3.05 -2.02 0.48
C ALA A 35 -4.10 -1.28 1.32
N GLU A 36 -5.37 -1.38 0.94
CA GLU A 36 -6.48 -0.80 1.71
C GLU A 36 -6.62 -1.45 3.09
N TRP A 37 -6.58 -2.78 3.17
CA TRP A 37 -6.64 -3.51 4.43
C TRP A 37 -5.49 -3.10 5.36
N TYR A 38 -4.27 -3.04 4.85
CA TYR A 38 -3.10 -2.65 5.63
C TYR A 38 -3.18 -1.19 6.08
N ILE A 39 -3.65 -0.26 5.25
CA ILE A 39 -3.82 1.14 5.63
C ILE A 39 -4.84 1.29 6.77
N LYS A 40 -5.96 0.54 6.72
CA LYS A 40 -6.97 0.54 7.80
C LYS A 40 -6.42 -0.02 9.11
N LYS A 41 -5.56 -1.04 9.04
CA LYS A 41 -5.00 -1.71 10.24
C LYS A 41 -3.74 -1.03 10.79
N LEU A 42 -2.94 -0.44 9.92
CA LEU A 42 -1.61 0.11 10.21
C LEU A 42 -1.52 1.54 9.66
N PRO A 43 -2.18 2.54 10.26
CA PRO A 43 -2.26 3.88 9.69
C PRO A 43 -0.90 4.55 9.41
N HIS A 44 0.15 4.17 10.16
CA HIS A 44 1.51 4.69 9.99
C HIS A 44 2.12 4.36 8.61
N ILE A 45 1.70 3.28 7.96
CA ILE A 45 2.25 2.90 6.66
C ILE A 45 1.77 3.82 5.53
N ARG A 46 0.75 4.67 5.75
CA ARG A 46 0.26 5.62 4.74
C ARG A 46 1.38 6.49 4.18
N LEU A 47 2.37 6.83 5.01
CA LEU A 47 3.56 7.59 4.62
C LEU A 47 4.48 6.87 3.61
N LEU A 48 4.35 5.54 3.49
CA LEU A 48 5.07 4.71 2.52
C LEU A 48 4.41 4.72 1.14
N PHE A 49 3.16 5.18 1.04
CA PHE A 49 2.44 5.32 -0.22
C PHE A 49 2.73 6.68 -0.85
N LYS A 50 3.04 6.67 -2.16
CA LYS A 50 3.13 7.85 -3.01
C LYS A 50 1.74 8.30 -3.46
N LYS A 51 0.78 7.37 -3.59
CA LYS A 51 -0.60 7.63 -3.96
C LYS A 51 -1.54 6.73 -3.19
N ILE A 52 -2.56 7.33 -2.60
CA ILE A 52 -3.72 6.69 -1.97
C ILE A 52 -4.96 7.29 -2.66
N PRO A 53 -5.97 6.49 -3.04
CA PRO A 53 -7.22 7.02 -3.60
C PRO A 53 -7.97 7.87 -2.57
N ALA A 54 -8.57 8.98 -3.01
CA ALA A 54 -9.24 9.96 -2.13
C ALA A 54 -10.37 9.37 -1.28
N ASN A 55 -10.98 8.27 -1.74
CA ASN A 55 -12.10 7.63 -1.06
C ASN A 55 -11.65 6.69 0.08
N ALA A 56 -10.34 6.41 0.20
CA ALA A 56 -9.81 5.52 1.24
C ALA A 56 -9.84 6.14 2.65
N ASP A 57 -10.03 7.47 2.75
CA ASP A 57 -10.12 8.22 4.01
C ASP A 57 -11.54 8.33 4.57
N VAL A 58 -12.55 7.87 3.84
CA VAL A 58 -13.96 8.02 4.22
C VAL A 58 -14.48 6.72 4.82
N LEU A 59 -13.98 6.36 6.01
CA LEU A 59 -14.54 5.30 6.86
C LEU A 59 -14.50 5.71 8.33
#